data_AF-A0A1E5LD91-F1
#
_entry.id   AF-A0A1E5LD91-F1
#
_cell.length_a   1.000
_cell.length_b   1.000
_cell.length_c   1.000
_cell.angle_alpha   90.00
_cell.angle_beta   90.00
_cell.angle_gamma   90.00
#
_symmetry.space_group_name_H-M   'P 1'
#
loop_
_entity.id
_entity.type
_entity.pdbx_description
1 polymer ?
#
loop_
_entity_poly.entity_id
_entity_poly.type
_entity_poly.pdbx_seq_one_letter_code
_entity_poly.pdbx_strand_id
1 'polypeptide(L)' 'MQRLISDVDKDKFQAILVWKISRLSRNMLDTLALLDKFEEYEIKFISYSENFDTSSPIGKLVVQLMASIAE' A
#
# COMPACT_ATOMS: atom_id res chain seq x y z
N MET A 1 8.71 8.21 6.36
CA MET A 1 7.61 8.34 5.40
C MET A 1 7.76 9.50 4.44
N GLN A 2 7.98 10.74 4.88
CA GLN A 2 8.08 11.90 3.97
C GLN A 2 9.03 11.70 2.77
N ARG A 3 10.23 11.14 2.98
CA ARG A 3 11.16 10.81 1.88
C ARG A 3 10.59 9.79 0.90
N LEU A 4 9.94 8.72 1.40
CA LEU A 4 9.34 7.69 0.56
C LEU A 4 8.28 8.29 -0.35
N ILE A 5 7.38 9.12 0.21
CA ILE A 5 6.33 9.79 -0.56
C ILE A 5 6.93 10.73 -1.62
N SER A 6 7.95 11.51 -1.26
CA SER A 6 8.64 12.35 -2.26
C SER A 6 9.33 11.55 -3.36
N ASP A 7 9.77 10.32 -3.06
CA ASP A 7 10.41 9.44 -4.04
C ASP A 7 9.37 8.71 -4.92
N VAL A 8 8.14 8.47 -4.41
CA VAL A 8 6.96 8.05 -5.20
C VAL A 8 6.64 9.12 -6.25
N ASP A 9 6.51 10.38 -5.83
CA ASP A 9 6.16 11.50 -6.73
C ASP A 9 7.23 11.77 -7.82
N LYS A 10 8.38 11.09 -7.75
CA LYS A 10 9.52 11.21 -8.68
C LYS A 10 9.77 9.91 -9.47
N ASP A 11 8.86 8.93 -9.40
CA ASP A 11 8.93 7.63 -10.08
C ASP A 11 10.27 6.90 -9.90
N LYS A 12 10.87 6.98 -8.70
CA LYS A 12 12.21 6.42 -8.46
C LYS A 12 12.24 4.90 -8.32
N PHE A 13 11.09 4.27 -8.15
CA PHE A 13 10.95 2.83 -7.92
C PHE A 13 9.56 2.37 -8.32
N GLN A 14 9.41 1.05 -8.51
CA GLN A 14 8.18 0.42 -8.96
C GLN A 14 7.51 -0.45 -7.88
N ALA A 15 8.17 -0.62 -6.73
CA ALA A 15 7.66 -1.44 -5.64
C ALA A 15 8.12 -0.95 -4.26
N ILE A 16 7.25 -1.13 -3.27
CA ILE A 16 7.51 -0.91 -1.84
C ILE A 16 7.35 -2.25 -1.13
N LEU A 17 8.41 -2.69 -0.44
CA LEU A 17 8.40 -3.88 0.39
C LEU A 17 8.47 -3.49 1.86
N VAL A 18 7.55 -4.02 2.67
CA VAL A 18 7.57 -3.89 4.13
C VAL A 18 7.49 -5.24 4.80
N TRP A 19 7.94 -5.30 6.06
CA TRP A 19 7.82 -6.53 6.86
C TRP A 19 6.36 -6.81 7.24
N LYS A 20 5.64 -5.79 7.69
CA LYS A 20 4.24 -5.82 8.17
C LYS A 20 3.50 -4.63 7.60
N ILE A 21 2.20 -4.78 7.27
CA ILE A 21 1.39 -3.67 6.75
C ILE A 21 1.32 -2.48 7.72
N SER A 22 1.37 -2.75 9.04
CA SER A 22 1.42 -1.73 10.09
C SER A 22 2.67 -0.85 10.09
N ARG A 23 3.66 -1.13 9.22
CA ARG A 23 4.81 -0.26 8.98
C ARG A 23 4.47 0.94 8.09
N LEU A 24 3.36 0.86 7.34
CA LEU A 24 2.88 1.93 6.49
C LEU A 24 2.15 3.00 7.31
N SER A 25 1.14 2.58 8.08
CA SER A 25 0.47 3.39 9.09
C SER A 25 -0.10 2.50 10.21
N ARG A 26 -0.42 3.12 11.35
CA ARG A 26 -1.18 2.50 12.45
C ARG A 26 -2.69 2.71 12.32
N ASN A 27 -3.12 3.57 11.40
CA ASN A 27 -4.51 3.87 11.11
C ASN A 27 -4.89 3.23 9.76
N MET A 28 -6.09 2.64 9.71
CA MET A 28 -6.63 1.95 8.54
C MET A 28 -6.92 2.91 7.37
N LEU A 29 -7.56 4.06 7.64
CA LEU A 29 -7.84 5.09 6.64
C LEU A 29 -6.55 5.64 6.03
N ASP A 30 -5.55 5.93 6.87
CA ASP A 30 -4.24 6.36 6.39
C ASP A 30 -3.56 5.28 5.53
N THR A 31 -3.75 4.00 5.88
CA THR A 31 -3.20 2.88 5.09
C THR A 31 -3.87 2.82 3.73
N LEU A 32 -5.20 2.90 3.69
CA LEU A 32 -5.98 2.91 2.44
C LEU A 32 -5.58 4.08 1.54
N ALA A 33 -5.47 5.30 2.09
CA ALA A 33 -5.06 6.48 1.34
C ALA A 33 -3.65 6.34 0.73
N LEU A 34 -2.73 5.69 1.45
CA LEU A 34 -1.38 5.44 0.94
C LEU A 34 -1.37 4.35 -0.13
N LEU A 35 -2.14 3.27 0.04
CA LEU A 35 -2.24 2.21 -0.97
C LEU A 35 -2.88 2.71 -2.26
N ASP A 36 -3.92 3.55 -2.16
CA ASP A 36 -4.58 4.20 -3.29
C ASP A 36 -3.58 5.11 -4.04
N LYS A 37 -2.85 5.96 -3.31
CA LYS A 37 -1.77 6.77 -3.89
C LYS A 37 -0.70 5.90 -4.58
N PHE A 38 -0.32 4.75 -4.02
CA PHE A 38 0.67 3.90 -4.69
C PHE A 38 0.09 3.26 -5.96
N GLU A 39 -1.19 2.89 -5.97
CA GLU A 39 -1.87 2.36 -7.15
C GLU A 39 -1.96 3.40 -8.28
N GLU A 40 -2.25 4.67 -7.95
CA GLU A 40 -2.25 5.78 -8.92
C GLU A 40 -0.91 5.96 -9.65
N TYR A 41 0.21 5.68 -8.96
CA TYR A 41 1.57 5.76 -9.49
C TYR A 41 2.09 4.41 -10.02
N GLU A 42 1.22 3.40 -10.16
CA GLU A 42 1.56 2.04 -10.57
C GLU A 42 2.64 1.36 -9.71
N ILE A 43 2.76 1.78 -8.45
CA ILE A 43 3.72 1.24 -7.49
C ILE A 43 3.11 0.05 -6.76
N LYS A 44 3.77 -1.11 -6.87
CA LYS A 44 3.36 -2.33 -6.16
C LYS A 44 3.67 -2.20 -4.67
N PHE A 45 2.74 -2.62 -3.82
CA PHE A 45 2.97 -2.69 -2.39
C PHE A 45 2.93 -4.14 -1.92
N ILE A 46 3.97 -4.54 -1.19
CA ILE A 46 4.14 -5.91 -0.70
C ILE A 46 4.40 -5.86 0.81
N SER A 47 3.57 -6.58 1.57
CA SER A 47 3.84 -6.90 2.97
C SER A 47 4.23 -8.38 3.10
N TYR A 48 5.44 -8.61 3.60
CA TYR A 48 6.02 -9.95 3.64
C TYR A 48 5.33 -10.89 4.64
N SER A 49 5.09 -10.45 5.89
CA SER A 49 4.54 -11.36 6.90
C SER A 49 3.07 -11.72 6.71
N GLU A 50 2.31 -10.87 6.02
CA GLU A 50 0.91 -11.16 5.66
C GLU A 50 0.78 -11.85 4.29
N ASN A 51 1.89 -12.04 3.57
CA ASN A 51 1.90 -12.47 2.16
C ASN A 51 0.92 -11.64 1.30
N PHE A 52 0.91 -10.34 1.54
CA PHE A 52 -0.02 -9.40 0.92
C PHE A 52 0.69 -8.64 -0.19
N ASP A 53 0.14 -8.70 -1.40
CA ASP A 53 0.70 -8.06 -2.60
C ASP A 53 -0.44 -7.40 -3.39
N THR A 54 -0.41 -6.07 -3.49
CA THR A 54 -1.44 -5.28 -4.20
C THR A 54 -1.43 -5.47 -5.72
N SER A 55 -0.39 -6.09 -6.28
CA SER A 55 -0.35 -6.47 -7.69
C SER A 55 -1.09 -7.77 -7.99
N SER A 56 -1.49 -8.53 -6.96
CA SER A 56 -2.26 -9.77 -7.11
C SER A 56 -3.78 -9.50 -7.04
N PRO A 57 -4.61 -10.28 -7.75
CA PRO A 57 -6.08 -10.15 -7.65
C PRO A 57 -6.61 -10.32 -6.22
N ILE A 58 -6.00 -11.21 -5.43
CA ILE A 58 -6.36 -11.45 -4.03
C ILE A 58 -6.01 -10.22 -3.17
N GLY A 59 -4.83 -9.64 -3.37
CA GLY A 59 -4.43 -8.42 -2.66
C GLY A 59 -5.37 -7.25 -2.95
N LYS A 60 -5.76 -7.04 -4.22
CA LYS A 60 -6.76 -6.02 -4.58
C LYS A 60 -8.11 -6.25 -3.90
N LEU A 61 -8.58 -7.50 -3.84
CA LEU A 61 -9.81 -7.84 -3.12
C LEU A 61 -9.71 -7.52 -1.63
N VAL A 62 -8.57 -7.80 -0.99
CA VAL A 62 -8.34 -7.48 0.43
C VAL A 62 -8.38 -5.97 0.66
N VAL A 63 -7.80 -5.16 -0.23
CA VAL A 63 -7.88 -3.69 -0.15
C VAL A 63 -9.33 -3.21 -0.23
N GLN A 64 -10.13 -3.77 -1.14
CA GLN A 64 -11.55 -3.43 -1.28
C GLN A 64 -12.33 -3.79 0.00
N LEU A 65 -12.10 -4.97 0.57
CA LEU A 65 -12.72 -5.37 1.83
C LEU A 65 -12.31 -4.44 2.98
N MET A 66 -11.04 -4.04 3.03
CA MET A 66 -10.57 -3.05 4.01
C MET A 66 -11.31 -1.72 3.84
N ALA A 67 -11.49 -1.24 2.61
CA ALA A 67 -12.23 -0.01 2.35
C ALA A 67 -13.69 -0.11 2.83
N SER A 68 -14.39 -1.21 2.53
CA SER A 68 -15.78 -1.43 2.97
C SER A 68 -15.96 -1.53 4.49
N ILE A 69 -14.92 -1.92 5.24
CA ILE A 69 -14.95 -1.97 6.71
C ILE A 69 -14.62 -0.59 7.32
N ALA A 70 -13.88 0.24 6.59
CA ALA A 70 -13.47 1.56 7.05
C ALA A 70 -14.54 2.66 6.82
N GLU A 71 -15.55 2.39 5.99
CA GLU A 71 -16.81 3.16 5.89
C GLU A 71 -17.66 3.02 7.16
#